data_AF-R7EWL0-F1
#
_entry.id   AF-R7EWL0-F1
#
_cell.length_a   1.000
_cell.length_b   1.000
_cell.length_c   1.000
_cell.angle_alpha   90.00
_cell.angle_beta   90.00
_cell.angle_gamma   90.00
#
_symmetry.space_group_name_H-M   'P 1'
#
loop_
_entity.id
_entity.type
_entity.pdbx_description
1 polymer ?
#
loop_
_entity_poly.entity_id
_entity_poly.type
_entity_poly.pdbx_seq_one_letter_code
_entity_poly.pdbx_strand_id
1 'polypeptide(L)'
;MKKLIFSLLILVSAFISASAQHKCDSVETGYGIYLYIDDENSLWGFGTNLHGILIGGKPFQRYSLSESRHIMDNVRQVSAGSTHVAAVCCDSTLWVWGKNNIGQLGNGTTSDCLRPVKIMDNVKQVSTGFAHTLALCCDGSLWAWGWNKYGQLGDGTTTKRLTPVKVMDNVRKVSAGNLFTMAIRNDGSLWSFGANSIGQLGDGTLENRIIPVKVADGIKAISCGTTVGMAVDDEGYLLTSGEVNYH
;
A
#
# COMPACT_ATOMS: atom_id res chain seq x y z
N MET A 1 -13.34 10.68 -20.70
CA MET A 1 -13.20 9.70 -19.60
C MET A 1 -12.19 10.08 -18.50
N LYS A 2 -11.41 11.18 -18.62
CA LYS A 2 -10.47 11.65 -17.58
C LYS A 2 -11.10 12.34 -16.34
N LYS A 3 -12.43 12.51 -16.30
CA LYS A 3 -13.13 13.21 -15.20
C LYS A 3 -13.82 12.29 -14.18
N LEU A 4 -13.91 10.97 -14.41
CA LEU A 4 -14.77 10.12 -13.57
C LEU A 4 -14.06 9.52 -12.34
N ILE A 5 -12.76 9.24 -12.40
CA ILE A 5 -12.06 8.56 -11.29
C ILE A 5 -11.59 9.56 -10.22
N PHE A 6 -11.08 10.73 -10.63
CA PHE A 6 -10.81 11.84 -9.70
C PHE A 6 -12.08 12.37 -9.02
N SER A 7 -13.23 12.21 -9.68
CA SER A 7 -14.54 12.58 -9.12
C SER A 7 -14.94 11.65 -7.97
N LEU A 8 -14.64 10.35 -8.01
CA LEU A 8 -15.13 9.41 -7.00
C LEU A 8 -14.43 9.55 -5.65
N LEU A 9 -13.10 9.76 -5.59
CA LEU A 9 -12.40 9.96 -4.31
C LEU A 9 -12.75 11.31 -3.67
N ILE A 10 -12.86 12.37 -4.47
CA ILE A 10 -13.30 13.70 -4.00
C ILE A 10 -14.76 13.65 -3.57
N LEU A 11 -15.62 12.93 -4.31
CA LEU A 11 -17.01 12.71 -3.91
C LEU A 11 -17.08 11.90 -2.63
N VAL A 12 -16.29 10.84 -2.46
CA VAL A 12 -16.27 10.03 -1.24
C VAL A 12 -15.75 10.83 -0.05
N SER A 13 -14.66 11.60 -0.18
CA SER A 13 -14.18 12.45 0.91
C SER A 13 -15.15 13.58 1.24
N ALA A 14 -15.80 14.18 0.24
CA ALA A 14 -16.84 15.18 0.44
C ALA A 14 -18.11 14.56 1.04
N PHE A 15 -18.49 13.34 0.65
CA PHE A 15 -19.63 12.63 1.23
C PHE A 15 -19.35 12.20 2.67
N ILE A 16 -18.16 11.68 2.96
CA ILE A 16 -17.74 11.35 4.32
C ILE A 16 -17.77 12.63 5.15
N SER A 17 -17.16 13.72 4.70
CA SER A 17 -17.16 14.99 5.43
C SER A 17 -18.56 15.61 5.61
N ALA A 18 -19.51 15.30 4.71
CA ALA A 18 -20.88 15.80 4.79
C ALA A 18 -21.85 14.89 5.56
N SER A 19 -21.48 13.64 5.84
CA SER A 19 -22.39 12.63 6.44
C SER A 19 -21.81 11.90 7.66
N ALA A 20 -20.50 11.94 7.87
CA ALA A 20 -19.87 11.49 9.10
C ALA A 20 -19.98 12.58 10.17
N GLN A 21 -20.02 12.17 11.43
CA GLN A 21 -19.95 13.09 12.58
C GLN A 21 -18.57 13.75 12.72
N HIS A 22 -17.59 13.38 11.89
CA HIS A 22 -16.19 13.79 11.95
C HIS A 22 -15.69 14.27 10.58
N LYS A 23 -14.79 15.26 10.57
CA LYS A 23 -14.20 15.79 9.34
C LYS A 23 -13.16 14.80 8.82
N CYS A 24 -13.15 14.54 7.51
CA CYS A 24 -12.26 13.56 6.90
C CYS A 24 -10.97 14.22 6.37
N ASP A 25 -9.81 13.71 6.79
CA ASP A 25 -8.50 14.21 6.37
C ASP A 25 -7.88 13.37 5.24
N SER A 26 -8.12 12.05 5.24
CA SER A 26 -7.65 11.17 4.16
C SER A 26 -8.53 9.94 3.98
N VAL A 27 -8.51 9.37 2.77
CA VAL A 27 -9.30 8.19 2.39
C VAL A 27 -8.40 7.18 1.68
N GLU A 28 -8.61 5.91 1.96
CA GLU A 28 -7.97 4.78 1.29
C GLU A 28 -9.03 3.74 0.93
N THR A 29 -8.92 3.13 -0.24
CA THR A 29 -9.88 2.10 -0.70
C THR A 29 -9.16 0.80 -1.01
N GLY A 30 -9.69 -0.31 -0.50
CA GLY A 30 -9.26 -1.66 -0.84
C GLY A 30 -10.37 -2.44 -1.54
N TYR A 31 -10.26 -3.77 -1.56
CA TYR A 31 -11.22 -4.66 -2.20
C TYR A 31 -12.58 -4.67 -1.47
N GLY A 32 -13.42 -3.68 -1.75
CA GLY A 32 -14.73 -3.49 -1.13
C GLY A 32 -14.69 -2.86 0.27
N ILE A 33 -13.53 -2.37 0.72
CA ILE A 33 -13.37 -1.63 1.98
C ILE A 33 -13.05 -0.16 1.71
N TYR A 34 -13.56 0.70 2.57
CA TYR A 34 -13.31 2.13 2.56
C TYR A 34 -12.82 2.51 3.94
N LEU A 35 -11.64 3.11 4.00
CA LEU A 35 -10.99 3.53 5.23
C LEU A 35 -10.81 5.05 5.17
N TYR A 36 -10.99 5.71 6.30
CA TYR A 36 -10.71 7.13 6.41
C TYR A 36 -10.12 7.48 7.77
N ILE A 37 -9.28 8.52 7.77
CA ILE A 37 -8.71 9.10 8.98
C ILE A 37 -9.44 10.43 9.21
N ASP A 38 -9.96 10.63 10.42
CA ASP A 38 -10.58 11.89 10.81
C ASP A 38 -9.57 12.93 11.33
N ASP A 39 -10.06 14.12 11.64
CA ASP A 39 -9.28 15.24 12.15
C ASP A 39 -8.71 15.04 13.57
N GLU A 40 -9.11 13.97 14.26
CA GLU A 40 -8.55 13.53 15.53
C GLU A 40 -7.48 12.43 15.36
N ASN A 41 -7.12 12.10 14.11
CA ASN A 41 -6.24 10.98 13.74
C ASN A 41 -6.83 9.61 14.11
N SER A 42 -8.14 9.47 14.18
CA SER A 42 -8.79 8.18 14.38
C SER A 42 -9.08 7.52 13.04
N LEU A 43 -8.72 6.24 12.92
CA LEU A 43 -8.98 5.43 11.74
C LEU A 43 -10.35 4.77 11.86
N TRP A 44 -11.16 4.98 10.83
CA TRP A 44 -12.48 4.39 10.69
C TRP A 44 -12.58 3.60 9.38
N GLY A 45 -13.55 2.68 9.32
CA GLY A 45 -13.81 1.93 8.11
C GLY A 45 -15.24 1.44 7.95
N PHE A 46 -15.66 1.27 6.70
CA PHE A 46 -16.92 0.67 6.30
C PHE A 46 -16.76 -0.14 5.00
N GLY A 47 -17.82 -0.79 4.54
CA GLY A 47 -17.80 -1.69 3.38
C GLY A 47 -17.80 -3.16 3.78
N THR A 48 -17.22 -4.01 2.93
CA THR A 48 -17.27 -5.46 3.08
C THR A 48 -16.21 -5.94 4.09
N ASN A 49 -16.64 -6.59 5.16
CA ASN A 49 -15.75 -7.15 6.17
C ASN A 49 -15.19 -8.53 5.75
N LEU A 50 -14.47 -8.57 4.63
CA LEU A 50 -13.67 -9.73 4.25
C LEU A 50 -12.46 -9.83 5.17
N HIS A 51 -12.17 -11.02 5.69
CA HIS A 51 -11.01 -11.31 6.56
C HIS A 51 -10.97 -10.51 7.88
N GLY A 52 -12.11 -9.99 8.35
CA GLY A 52 -12.19 -9.26 9.62
C GLY A 52 -11.43 -7.93 9.64
N ILE A 53 -11.18 -7.35 8.46
CA ILE A 53 -10.47 -6.08 8.32
C ILE A 53 -11.22 -4.92 9.02
N LEU A 54 -12.56 -4.97 9.03
CA LEU A 54 -13.41 -4.07 9.79
C LEU A 54 -13.70 -4.72 11.16
N ILE A 55 -12.82 -4.41 12.13
CA ILE A 55 -12.77 -4.99 13.49
C ILE A 55 -14.16 -5.21 14.09
N GLY A 56 -14.37 -6.38 14.71
CA GLY A 56 -15.55 -6.68 15.53
C GLY A 56 -16.85 -6.98 14.75
N GLY A 57 -16.84 -6.90 13.42
CA GLY A 57 -17.96 -7.31 12.58
C GLY A 57 -18.01 -8.81 12.26
N LYS A 58 -19.20 -9.34 11.94
CA LYS A 58 -19.29 -10.70 11.37
C LYS A 58 -18.56 -10.75 10.02
N PRO A 59 -17.78 -11.80 9.71
CA PRO A 59 -17.18 -12.00 8.40
C PRO A 59 -18.25 -11.94 7.30
N PHE A 60 -17.90 -11.39 6.13
CA PHE A 60 -18.77 -11.25 4.95
C PHE A 60 -19.96 -10.28 5.08
N GLN A 61 -20.12 -9.62 6.24
CA GLN A 61 -21.10 -8.54 6.38
C GLN A 61 -20.61 -7.26 5.69
N ARG A 62 -21.53 -6.52 5.09
CA ARG A 62 -21.27 -5.19 4.52
C ARG A 62 -21.84 -4.12 5.44
N TYR A 63 -21.02 -3.13 5.79
CA TYR A 63 -21.40 -1.98 6.59
C TYR A 63 -21.51 -0.75 5.70
N SER A 64 -22.59 0.00 5.87
CA SER A 64 -22.77 1.30 5.24
C SER A 64 -21.91 2.39 5.91
N LEU A 65 -21.83 3.57 5.30
CA LEU A 65 -21.09 4.70 5.86
C LEU A 65 -21.63 5.13 7.24
N SER A 66 -22.95 5.05 7.46
CA SER A 66 -23.58 5.32 8.75
C SER A 66 -23.26 4.28 9.83
N GLU A 67 -22.70 3.14 9.43
CA GLU A 67 -22.26 2.05 10.32
C GLU A 67 -20.73 1.97 10.39
N SER A 68 -20.04 3.08 10.07
CA SER A 68 -18.59 3.16 10.13
C SER A 68 -18.07 2.70 11.49
N ARG A 69 -17.06 1.84 11.44
CA ARG A 69 -16.46 1.24 12.61
C ARG A 69 -15.16 1.96 12.94
N HIS A 70 -15.03 2.38 14.18
CA HIS A 70 -13.74 2.80 14.73
C HIS A 70 -12.80 1.59 14.75
N ILE A 71 -11.55 1.81 14.32
CA ILE A 71 -10.53 0.76 14.20
C ILE A 71 -9.41 0.99 15.21
N MET A 72 -8.81 2.18 15.19
CA MET A 72 -7.72 2.56 16.10
C MET A 72 -7.48 4.07 16.06
N ASP A 73 -6.91 4.61 17.14
CA ASP A 73 -6.54 6.02 17.25
C ASP A 73 -5.08 6.27 16.80
N ASN A 74 -4.71 7.54 16.73
CA ASN A 74 -3.34 8.00 16.51
C ASN A 74 -2.75 7.57 15.16
N VAL A 75 -3.58 7.46 14.11
CA VAL A 75 -3.17 7.05 12.76
C VAL A 75 -2.97 8.27 11.87
N ARG A 76 -1.84 8.33 11.16
CA ARG A 76 -1.56 9.38 10.17
C ARG A 76 -1.51 8.88 8.73
N GLN A 77 -1.37 7.58 8.52
CA GLN A 77 -1.43 6.98 7.19
C GLN A 77 -2.01 5.58 7.28
N VAL A 78 -2.85 5.22 6.33
CA VAL A 78 -3.33 3.86 6.12
C VAL A 78 -3.09 3.45 4.67
N SER A 79 -2.79 2.17 4.44
CA SER A 79 -2.73 1.56 3.11
C SER A 79 -3.53 0.26 3.11
N ALA A 80 -4.39 0.10 2.11
CA ALA A 80 -5.27 -1.05 1.97
C ALA A 80 -4.85 -1.89 0.77
N GLY A 81 -4.31 -3.08 1.06
CA GLY A 81 -3.99 -4.05 0.02
C GLY A 81 -5.26 -4.78 -0.42
N SER A 82 -5.10 -5.79 -1.27
CA SER A 82 -6.25 -6.62 -1.67
C SER A 82 -6.80 -7.47 -0.52
N THR A 83 -5.98 -7.75 0.51
CA THR A 83 -6.32 -8.76 1.54
C THR A 83 -5.92 -8.40 2.97
N HIS A 84 -5.14 -7.32 3.16
CA HIS A 84 -4.64 -6.88 4.46
C HIS A 84 -4.56 -5.35 4.47
N VAL A 85 -4.53 -4.77 5.67
CA VAL A 85 -4.42 -3.33 5.89
C VAL A 85 -3.21 -3.07 6.77
N ALA A 86 -2.53 -1.97 6.49
CA ALA A 86 -1.45 -1.47 7.30
C ALA A 86 -1.69 0.00 7.65
N ALA A 87 -1.41 0.37 8.90
CA ALA A 87 -1.55 1.73 9.41
C ALA A 87 -0.25 2.17 10.08
N VAL A 88 0.16 3.40 9.77
CA VAL A 88 1.28 4.08 10.43
C VAL A 88 0.72 5.12 11.39
N CYS A 89 1.12 5.00 12.63
CA CYS A 89 0.71 5.90 13.69
C CYS A 89 1.56 7.19 13.73
N CYS A 90 1.07 8.21 14.44
CA CYS A 90 1.80 9.47 14.61
C CYS A 90 3.09 9.30 15.41
N ASP A 91 3.17 8.27 16.26
CA ASP A 91 4.39 7.85 16.97
C ASP A 91 5.36 7.03 16.09
N SER A 92 5.10 6.93 14.79
CA SER A 92 5.89 6.16 13.82
C SER A 92 5.90 4.64 14.05
N THR A 93 4.93 4.11 14.79
CA THR A 93 4.69 2.66 14.85
C THR A 93 3.88 2.18 13.65
N LEU A 94 4.20 0.98 13.15
CA LEU A 94 3.47 0.32 12.07
C LEU A 94 2.66 -0.84 12.61
N TRP A 95 1.37 -0.85 12.26
CA TRP A 95 0.41 -1.89 12.64
C TRP A 95 -0.21 -2.51 11.39
N VAL A 96 -0.40 -3.83 11.39
CA VAL A 96 -0.93 -4.58 10.24
C VAL A 96 -1.97 -5.60 10.69
N TRP A 97 -3.03 -5.81 9.91
CA TRP A 97 -4.08 -6.81 10.19
C TRP A 97 -4.79 -7.26 8.91
N GLY A 98 -5.63 -8.30 9.04
CA GLY A 98 -6.35 -8.96 7.96
C GLY A 98 -5.80 -10.35 7.67
N LYS A 99 -5.86 -10.75 6.39
CA LYS A 99 -5.41 -12.06 5.91
C LYS A 99 -3.89 -12.21 6.04
N ASN A 100 -3.41 -13.40 6.41
CA ASN A 100 -1.99 -13.68 6.62
C ASN A 100 -1.50 -15.02 6.07
N ASN A 101 -2.27 -15.70 5.21
CA ASN A 101 -1.92 -17.03 4.71
C ASN A 101 -0.53 -17.13 4.01
N ILE A 102 0.08 -16.01 3.61
CA ILE A 102 1.38 -15.95 2.95
C ILE A 102 2.37 -15.05 3.72
N GLY A 103 2.05 -14.65 4.96
CA GLY A 103 2.93 -13.83 5.80
C GLY A 103 2.87 -12.34 5.51
N GLN A 104 1.85 -11.86 4.79
CA GLN A 104 1.69 -10.44 4.45
C GLN A 104 1.52 -9.53 5.68
N LEU A 105 1.26 -10.08 6.88
CA LEU A 105 1.25 -9.28 8.11
C LEU A 105 2.65 -9.02 8.67
N GLY A 106 3.66 -9.84 8.37
CA GLY A 106 5.03 -9.62 8.85
C GLY A 106 5.26 -9.96 10.32
N ASN A 107 4.31 -10.62 10.99
CA ASN A 107 4.37 -10.95 12.43
C ASN A 107 5.05 -12.30 12.73
N GLY A 108 5.77 -12.89 11.77
CA GLY A 108 6.41 -14.20 11.91
C GLY A 108 5.48 -15.40 11.81
N THR A 109 4.18 -15.19 11.52
CA THR A 109 3.18 -16.26 11.43
C THR A 109 2.51 -16.30 10.05
N THR A 110 1.63 -17.27 9.84
CA THR A 110 0.71 -17.32 8.68
C THR A 110 -0.76 -17.33 9.08
N SER A 111 -1.06 -16.87 10.31
CA SER A 111 -2.41 -16.83 10.86
C SER A 111 -3.00 -15.44 10.71
N ASP A 112 -4.23 -15.36 10.22
CA ASP A 112 -4.96 -14.10 10.06
C ASP A 112 -5.03 -13.37 11.42
N CYS A 113 -4.95 -12.04 11.39
CA CYS A 113 -5.14 -11.20 12.57
C CYS A 113 -6.34 -10.29 12.34
N LEU A 114 -7.40 -10.44 13.14
CA LEU A 114 -8.62 -9.63 13.01
C LEU A 114 -8.52 -8.29 13.78
N ARG A 115 -7.35 -8.00 14.34
CA ARG A 115 -7.04 -6.78 15.07
C ARG A 115 -5.62 -6.33 14.69
N PRO A 116 -5.36 -5.02 14.68
CA PRO A 116 -4.03 -4.46 14.46
C PRO A 116 -2.99 -5.14 15.36
N VAL A 117 -1.91 -5.63 14.76
CA VAL A 117 -0.71 -6.08 15.47
C VAL A 117 0.46 -5.20 15.07
N LYS A 118 1.24 -4.74 16.06
CA LYS A 118 2.43 -3.93 15.84
C LYS A 118 3.53 -4.78 15.21
N ILE A 119 4.13 -4.30 14.11
CA ILE A 119 5.16 -5.00 13.35
C ILE A 119 6.52 -4.30 13.44
N MET A 120 6.53 -2.97 13.33
CA MET A 120 7.77 -2.18 13.30
C MET A 120 7.62 -0.84 14.03
N ASP A 121 8.75 -0.27 14.40
CA ASP A 121 8.92 1.11 14.85
C ASP A 121 9.62 1.95 13.76
N ASN A 122 9.67 3.27 13.94
CA ASN A 122 10.37 4.21 13.05
C ASN A 122 9.93 4.16 11.59
N VAL A 123 8.64 3.90 11.32
CA VAL A 123 8.09 3.85 9.97
C VAL A 123 7.49 5.20 9.59
N LYS A 124 7.94 5.77 8.46
CA LYS A 124 7.40 7.03 7.93
C LYS A 124 6.32 6.84 6.87
N GLN A 125 6.37 5.75 6.10
CA GLN A 125 5.38 5.46 5.06
C GLN A 125 5.15 3.96 4.93
N VAL A 126 3.90 3.55 4.65
CA VAL A 126 3.56 2.17 4.28
C VAL A 126 2.87 2.10 2.92
N SER A 127 3.08 1.01 2.19
CA SER A 127 2.33 0.68 0.98
C SER A 127 2.11 -0.83 0.89
N THR A 128 0.88 -1.24 0.59
CA THR A 128 0.48 -2.65 0.51
C THR A 128 0.09 -3.04 -0.91
N GLY A 129 0.68 -4.12 -1.43
CA GLY A 129 0.29 -4.72 -2.70
C GLY A 129 -0.80 -5.78 -2.53
N PHE A 130 -0.86 -6.75 -3.46
CA PHE A 130 -1.84 -7.84 -3.40
C PHE A 130 -1.70 -8.69 -2.12
N ALA A 131 -0.47 -9.11 -1.84
CA ALA A 131 -0.10 -9.95 -0.70
C ALA A 131 1.33 -9.70 -0.22
N HIS A 132 1.86 -8.50 -0.45
CA HIS A 132 3.16 -8.06 0.07
C HIS A 132 3.01 -6.66 0.66
N THR A 133 3.91 -6.29 1.57
CA THR A 133 3.89 -5.01 2.27
C THR A 133 5.27 -4.38 2.21
N LEU A 134 5.27 -3.06 2.06
CA LEU A 134 6.45 -2.22 2.03
C LEU A 134 6.38 -1.20 3.17
N ALA A 135 7.42 -1.12 3.97
CA ALA A 135 7.58 -0.08 4.98
C ALA A 135 8.83 0.74 4.69
N LEU A 136 8.64 2.04 4.55
CA LEU A 136 9.72 3.00 4.45
C LEU A 136 9.94 3.64 5.83
N CYS A 137 11.12 3.43 6.38
CA CYS A 137 11.52 3.96 7.68
C CYS A 137 11.96 5.42 7.62
N CYS A 138 11.95 6.08 8.78
CA CYS A 138 12.34 7.49 8.94
C CYS A 138 13.76 7.76 8.45
N ASP A 139 14.68 6.82 8.66
CA ASP A 139 16.07 6.84 8.22
C ASP A 139 16.26 6.63 6.70
N GLY A 140 15.18 6.37 5.96
CA GLY A 140 15.22 6.11 4.52
C GLY A 140 15.52 4.66 4.15
N SER A 141 15.52 3.73 5.10
CA SER A 141 15.56 2.29 4.79
C SER A 141 14.20 1.78 4.32
N LEU A 142 14.19 0.98 3.26
CA LEU A 142 13.01 0.31 2.75
C LEU A 142 13.03 -1.16 3.17
N TRP A 143 11.94 -1.60 3.77
CA TRP A 143 11.70 -2.96 4.22
C TRP A 143 10.50 -3.56 3.48
N ALA A 144 10.55 -4.86 3.23
CA ALA A 144 9.50 -5.59 2.55
C ALA A 144 9.23 -6.95 3.18
N TRP A 145 8.00 -7.45 3.08
CA TRP A 145 7.64 -8.82 3.47
C TRP A 145 6.36 -9.31 2.80
N GLY A 146 5.99 -10.56 3.05
CA GLY A 146 4.86 -11.24 2.47
C GLY A 146 5.24 -12.10 1.26
N TRP A 147 4.34 -12.19 0.30
CA TRP A 147 4.52 -12.99 -0.91
C TRP A 147 5.65 -12.43 -1.79
N ASN A 148 6.44 -13.31 -2.43
CA ASN A 148 7.61 -12.92 -3.22
C ASN A 148 7.82 -13.73 -4.52
N LYS A 149 6.79 -14.40 -5.07
CA LYS A 149 6.98 -15.34 -6.20
C LYS A 149 7.66 -14.71 -7.42
N TYR A 150 7.47 -13.42 -7.66
CA TYR A 150 8.02 -12.70 -8.80
C TYR A 150 9.16 -11.75 -8.43
N GLY A 151 9.65 -11.80 -7.18
CA GLY A 151 10.68 -10.87 -6.70
C GLY A 151 10.14 -9.53 -6.21
N GLN A 152 8.83 -9.41 -5.93
CA GLN A 152 8.22 -8.15 -5.49
C GLN A 152 8.79 -7.58 -4.18
N LEU A 153 9.54 -8.38 -3.41
CA LEU A 153 10.25 -7.92 -2.22
C LEU A 153 11.65 -7.36 -2.55
N GLY A 154 12.23 -7.68 -3.72
CA GLY A 154 13.55 -7.17 -4.12
C GLY A 154 14.73 -7.68 -3.30
N ASP A 155 14.54 -8.72 -2.49
CA ASP A 155 15.55 -9.22 -1.54
C ASP A 155 16.57 -10.20 -2.13
N GLY A 156 16.66 -10.25 -3.47
CA GLY A 156 17.50 -11.22 -4.19
C GLY A 156 16.95 -12.64 -4.19
N THR A 157 15.69 -12.84 -3.76
CA THR A 157 15.05 -14.15 -3.74
C THR A 157 13.64 -14.12 -4.34
N THR A 158 13.03 -15.30 -4.46
CA THR A 158 11.59 -15.46 -4.73
C THR A 158 10.83 -16.08 -3.57
N THR A 159 11.48 -16.12 -2.39
CA THR A 159 10.93 -16.75 -1.18
C THR A 159 10.10 -15.75 -0.40
N LYS A 160 8.90 -16.17 0.05
CA LYS A 160 8.06 -15.33 0.91
C LYS A 160 8.77 -15.02 2.23
N ARG A 161 8.53 -13.83 2.78
CA ARG A 161 9.09 -13.43 4.08
C ARG A 161 7.96 -13.26 5.08
N LEU A 162 8.04 -13.96 6.20
CA LEU A 162 7.06 -13.85 7.29
C LEU A 162 7.37 -12.69 8.25
N THR A 163 8.55 -12.10 8.12
CA THR A 163 9.03 -10.95 8.88
C THR A 163 9.65 -9.92 7.94
N PRO A 164 9.66 -8.63 8.29
CA PRO A 164 10.33 -7.61 7.49
C PRO A 164 11.77 -7.96 7.16
N VAL A 165 12.16 -7.77 5.90
CA VAL A 165 13.56 -7.78 5.44
C VAL A 165 13.91 -6.43 4.83
N LYS A 166 15.10 -5.92 5.13
CA LYS A 166 15.61 -4.67 4.54
C LYS A 166 16.04 -4.93 3.09
N VAL A 167 15.67 -4.02 2.19
CA VAL A 167 15.83 -4.18 0.74
C VAL A 167 16.66 -3.05 0.12
N MET A 168 16.43 -1.81 0.57
CA MET A 168 17.12 -0.63 0.03
C MET A 168 17.41 0.41 1.13
N ASP A 169 18.32 1.31 0.81
CA ASP A 169 18.67 2.49 1.59
C ASP A 169 18.44 3.77 0.78
N ASN A 170 18.41 4.92 1.47
CA ASN A 170 18.26 6.24 0.88
C ASN A 170 16.97 6.39 0.06
N VAL A 171 15.87 5.76 0.48
CA VAL A 171 14.56 5.84 -0.15
C VAL A 171 13.76 7.01 0.45
N ARG A 172 13.07 7.77 -0.41
CA ARG A 172 12.18 8.87 0.01
C ARG A 172 10.70 8.59 -0.22
N LYS A 173 10.36 7.75 -1.19
CA LYS A 173 8.98 7.35 -1.50
C LYS A 173 8.92 5.91 -1.99
N VAL A 174 7.84 5.23 -1.66
CA VAL A 174 7.56 3.86 -2.11
C VAL A 174 6.11 3.71 -2.57
N SER A 175 5.86 2.82 -3.52
CA SER A 175 4.53 2.40 -3.94
C SER A 175 4.53 0.93 -4.36
N ALA A 176 3.57 0.17 -3.85
CA ALA A 176 3.34 -1.23 -4.21
C ALA A 176 2.24 -1.33 -5.27
N GLY A 177 2.51 -2.03 -6.37
CA GLY A 177 1.47 -2.57 -7.25
C GLY A 177 0.98 -3.94 -6.77
N ASN A 178 0.22 -4.68 -7.58
CA ASN A 178 -0.19 -6.03 -7.14
C ASN A 178 1.01 -6.95 -6.93
N LEU A 179 1.92 -6.98 -7.90
CA LEU A 179 3.01 -7.95 -8.00
C LEU A 179 4.40 -7.31 -8.20
N PHE A 180 4.49 -5.99 -8.06
CA PHE A 180 5.71 -5.23 -8.29
C PHE A 180 5.78 -4.03 -7.36
N THR A 181 6.97 -3.45 -7.26
CA THR A 181 7.28 -2.33 -6.37
C THR A 181 8.00 -1.24 -7.16
N MET A 182 7.68 0.02 -6.85
CA MET A 182 8.44 1.19 -7.27
C MET A 182 8.94 1.96 -6.05
N ALA A 183 10.15 2.48 -6.12
CA ALA A 183 10.76 3.30 -5.07
C ALA A 183 11.53 4.47 -5.70
N ILE A 184 11.43 5.64 -5.07
CA ILE A 184 12.26 6.80 -5.41
C ILE A 184 13.31 6.97 -4.33
N ARG A 185 14.58 7.09 -4.72
CA ARG A 185 15.69 7.42 -3.82
C ARG A 185 15.83 8.92 -3.59
N ASN A 186 16.60 9.30 -2.58
CA ASN A 186 16.85 10.69 -2.20
C ASN A 186 17.44 11.53 -3.36
N ASP A 187 18.22 10.91 -4.25
CA ASP A 187 18.80 11.52 -5.45
C ASP A 187 17.78 11.70 -6.60
N GLY A 188 16.54 11.25 -6.43
CA GLY A 188 15.51 11.32 -7.47
C GLY A 188 15.53 10.18 -8.49
N SER A 189 16.41 9.19 -8.31
CA SER A 189 16.37 7.98 -9.13
C SER A 189 15.17 7.11 -8.80
N LEU A 190 14.50 6.62 -9.84
CA LEU A 190 13.42 5.65 -9.77
C LEU A 190 13.99 4.24 -9.89
N TRP A 191 13.55 3.37 -9.00
CA TRP A 191 13.88 1.95 -8.96
C TRP A 191 12.62 1.11 -8.95
N SER A 192 12.67 -0.05 -9.60
CA SER A 192 11.55 -0.99 -9.63
C SER A 192 12.02 -2.44 -9.49
N PHE A 193 11.15 -3.30 -8.99
CA PHE A 193 11.39 -4.74 -8.84
C PHE A 193 10.07 -5.52 -8.73
N GLY A 194 10.12 -6.83 -8.97
CA GLY A 194 8.97 -7.72 -9.00
C GLY A 194 8.58 -8.18 -10.40
N ALA A 195 7.28 -8.42 -10.59
CA ALA A 195 6.73 -8.89 -11.85
C ALA A 195 6.92 -7.86 -12.97
N ASN A 196 7.24 -8.36 -14.16
CA ASN A 196 7.50 -7.52 -15.34
C ASN A 196 7.02 -8.14 -16.66
N SER A 197 6.21 -9.19 -16.64
CA SER A 197 5.83 -9.92 -17.87
C SER A 197 5.09 -9.07 -18.91
N ILE A 198 4.63 -7.88 -18.52
CA ILE A 198 3.95 -6.89 -19.35
C ILE A 198 4.61 -5.51 -19.27
N GLY A 199 5.88 -5.44 -18.84
CA GLY A 199 6.64 -4.19 -18.77
C GLY A 199 6.25 -3.28 -17.60
N GLN A 200 5.64 -3.82 -16.53
CA GLN A 200 5.25 -3.07 -15.32
C GLN A 200 6.41 -2.27 -14.71
N LEU A 201 7.64 -2.79 -14.80
CA LEU A 201 8.82 -2.18 -14.18
C LEU A 201 9.36 -0.98 -14.95
N GLY A 202 9.03 -0.86 -16.24
CA GLY A 202 9.51 0.23 -17.09
C GLY A 202 11.00 0.17 -17.41
N ASP A 203 11.68 -0.93 -17.12
CA ASP A 203 13.14 -1.09 -17.27
C ASP A 203 13.59 -1.42 -18.70
N GLY A 204 12.70 -1.27 -19.69
CA GLY A 204 12.94 -1.63 -21.09
C GLY A 204 12.92 -3.13 -21.38
N THR A 205 12.56 -3.97 -20.40
CA THR A 205 12.48 -5.43 -20.55
C THR A 205 11.12 -5.98 -20.15
N LEU A 206 10.95 -7.30 -20.31
CA LEU A 206 9.80 -8.06 -19.82
C LEU A 206 10.20 -9.09 -18.75
N GLU A 207 11.40 -8.96 -18.19
CA GLU A 207 11.93 -9.91 -17.22
C GLU A 207 11.65 -9.46 -15.79
N ASN A 208 11.17 -10.38 -14.96
CA ASN A 208 11.00 -10.11 -13.53
C ASN A 208 12.33 -9.73 -12.89
N ARG A 209 12.31 -8.80 -11.95
CA ARG A 209 13.51 -8.36 -11.23
C ARG A 209 13.40 -8.73 -9.76
N ILE A 210 14.26 -9.65 -9.33
CA ILE A 210 14.35 -10.09 -7.92
C ILE A 210 15.22 -9.18 -7.05
N ILE A 211 15.88 -8.20 -7.67
CA ILE A 211 16.61 -7.12 -7.02
C ILE A 211 16.14 -5.79 -7.62
N PRO A 212 16.20 -4.68 -6.87
CA PRO A 212 15.91 -3.35 -7.41
C PRO A 212 16.77 -3.03 -8.63
N VAL A 213 16.13 -2.61 -9.72
CA VAL A 213 16.79 -2.06 -10.90
C VAL A 213 16.48 -0.58 -11.04
N LYS A 214 17.48 0.22 -11.42
CA LYS A 214 17.28 1.64 -11.72
C LYS A 214 16.58 1.78 -13.07
N VAL A 215 15.53 2.58 -13.11
CA VAL A 215 14.67 2.77 -14.30
C VAL A 215 14.86 4.15 -14.92
N ALA A 216 14.87 5.19 -14.10
CA ALA A 216 14.93 6.57 -14.54
C ALA A 216 15.57 7.47 -13.48
N ASP A 217 15.88 8.70 -13.88
CA ASP A 217 16.31 9.79 -13.01
C ASP A 217 15.27 10.92 -12.99
N GLY A 218 15.39 11.82 -12.02
CA GLY A 218 14.55 13.02 -11.96
C GLY A 218 13.08 12.75 -11.71
N ILE A 219 12.73 11.80 -10.83
CA ILE A 219 11.34 11.44 -10.52
C ILE A 219 10.88 12.04 -9.18
N LYS A 220 9.74 12.75 -9.19
CA LYS A 220 9.14 13.44 -8.03
C LYS A 220 8.05 12.63 -7.32
N ALA A 221 7.29 11.86 -8.08
CA ALA A 221 6.17 11.09 -7.56
C ALA A 221 6.00 9.78 -8.30
N ILE A 222 5.47 8.78 -7.59
CA ILE A 222 5.11 7.47 -8.13
C ILE A 222 3.75 7.06 -7.60
N SER A 223 3.04 6.24 -8.38
CA SER A 223 1.85 5.51 -7.95
C SER A 223 1.78 4.21 -8.73
N CYS A 224 1.41 3.12 -8.06
CA CYS A 224 1.23 1.82 -8.68
C CYS A 224 -0.24 1.41 -8.59
N GLY A 225 -0.80 0.99 -9.72
CA GLY A 225 -2.04 0.23 -9.76
C GLY A 225 -1.79 -1.28 -9.75
N THR A 226 -2.81 -2.03 -10.14
CA THR A 226 -2.75 -3.50 -10.30
C THR A 226 -1.57 -3.92 -11.18
N THR A 227 -1.49 -3.37 -12.39
CA THR A 227 -0.54 -3.76 -13.44
C THR A 227 0.20 -2.58 -14.07
N VAL A 228 -0.08 -1.36 -13.61
CA VAL A 228 0.46 -0.13 -14.21
C VAL A 228 1.26 0.64 -13.18
N GLY A 229 2.49 1.00 -13.54
CA GLY A 229 3.29 1.98 -12.81
C GLY A 229 3.09 3.36 -13.40
N MET A 230 2.98 4.38 -12.56
CA MET A 230 2.91 5.78 -12.95
C MET A 230 4.01 6.55 -12.24
N ALA A 231 4.68 7.46 -12.95
CA ALA A 231 5.68 8.35 -12.39
C ALA A 231 5.50 9.77 -12.92
N VAL A 232 5.84 10.77 -12.12
CA VAL A 232 5.92 12.18 -12.55
C VAL A 232 7.36 12.62 -12.43
N ASP A 233 7.92 13.10 -13.53
CA ASP A 233 9.30 13.59 -13.57
C ASP A 233 9.46 15.03 -13.03
N ASP A 234 10.69 15.53 -13.03
CA ASP A 234 11.04 16.85 -12.52
C ASP A 234 10.46 18.00 -13.36
N GLU A 235 10.11 17.73 -14.62
CA GLU A 235 9.49 18.66 -15.56
C GLU A 235 7.95 18.62 -15.49
N GLY A 236 7.40 17.63 -14.77
CA GLY A 236 5.96 17.46 -14.56
C GLY A 236 5.29 16.57 -15.61
N TYR A 237 6.05 15.87 -16.46
CA TYR A 237 5.49 14.89 -17.38
C TYR A 237 5.11 13.60 -16.67
N LEU A 238 3.99 13.02 -17.12
CA LEU A 238 3.51 11.74 -16.64
C LEU A 238 4.11 10.61 -17.49
N LEU A 239 4.80 9.69 -16.83
CA LEU A 239 5.35 8.46 -17.39
C LEU A 239 4.50 7.27 -16.92
N THR A 240 4.32 6.28 -17.79
CA THR A 240 3.56 5.06 -17.49
C THR A 240 4.26 3.82 -17.96
N SER A 241 4.17 2.74 -17.17
CA SER A 241 4.69 1.41 -17.49
C SER A 241 3.60 0.36 -17.26
N GLY A 242 3.71 -0.82 -17.90
CA GLY A 242 2.72 -1.88 -17.80
C GLY A 242 1.52 -1.71 -18.74
N GLU A 243 0.48 -2.52 -18.53
CA GLU A 243 -0.72 -2.56 -19.36
C GLU A 243 -2.01 -2.41 -18.54
N VAL A 244 -3.01 -1.78 -19.14
CA VAL A 244 -4.32 -1.50 -18.52
C VAL A 244 -5.34 -2.64 -18.73
N ASN A 245 -5.16 -3.49 -19.76
CA ASN A 245 -6.16 -4.46 -20.22
C ASN A 245 -5.74 -5.93 -20.03
N TYR A 246 -5.17 -6.29 -18.89
CA TYR A 246 -4.85 -7.69 -18.60
C TYR A 246 -6.09 -8.39 -18.03
N HIS A 247 -6.75 -9.21 -18.86
CA HIS A 247 -7.92 -10.02 -18.51
C HIS A 247 -7.52 -11.37 -17.88
#